data_AF-A0A814JTM1-F1
#
_entry.id   AF-A0A814JTM1-F1
#
_cell.length_a   1.000
_cell.length_b   1.000
_cell.length_c   1.000
_cell.angle_alpha   90.00
_cell.angle_beta   90.00
_cell.angle_gamma   90.00
#
_symmetry.space_group_name_H-M   'P 1'
#
loop_
_entity.id
_entity.type
_entity.pdbx_description
1 polymer ?
#
loop_
_entity_poly.entity_id
_entity_poly.type
_entity_poly.pdbx_seq_one_letter_code
_entity_poly.pdbx_strand_id
1 'polypeptide(L)'
;MLSQKNLNENCDQVNSSDSGCDLCTTENDDFKIPKMSIRWSSILTKVLTSTFNDNTQNEQDEQNREALINEIECFIASKYPDAKLSVFGSSTNGFALKNSDIDICMIFEKDPNGDKRDLVLWAHSLKVITNLIESKKELMH
;
A
#
# COMPACT_ATOMS: atom_id res chain seq x y z
N MET A 1 16.13 -23.68 -9.33
CA MET A 1 16.75 -24.46 -8.23
C MET A 1 17.68 -23.55 -7.44
N LEU A 2 17.16 -22.90 -6.41
CA LEU A 2 17.95 -22.07 -5.50
C LEU A 2 18.01 -22.77 -4.15
N SER A 3 19.24 -22.97 -3.68
CA SER A 3 19.67 -23.81 -2.58
C SER A 3 19.19 -23.28 -1.23
N GLN A 4 18.48 -24.12 -0.47
CA GLN A 4 18.14 -23.88 0.94
C GLN A 4 19.41 -24.00 1.77
N LYS A 5 19.85 -22.91 2.41
CA LYS A 5 20.84 -22.96 3.49
C LYS A 5 20.12 -23.33 4.80
N ASN A 6 20.59 -24.42 5.39
CA ASN A 6 20.21 -24.95 6.69
C ASN A 6 20.21 -23.87 7.79
N LEU A 7 19.11 -23.76 8.52
CA LEU A 7 19.04 -23.15 9.84
C LEU A 7 19.69 -24.13 10.82
N ASN A 8 20.93 -23.87 11.21
CA ASN A 8 21.58 -24.61 12.28
C ASN A 8 21.20 -23.95 13.61
N GLU A 9 20.68 -24.79 14.50
CA GLU A 9 20.40 -24.51 15.91
C GLU A 9 21.69 -24.09 16.63
N ASN A 10 21.60 -23.05 17.45
CA ASN A 10 22.37 -22.92 18.70
C ASN A 10 21.90 -21.67 19.44
N CYS A 11 20.88 -21.85 20.27
CA CYS A 11 20.54 -20.92 21.33
C CYS A 11 21.08 -21.51 22.62
N ASP A 12 22.34 -21.20 22.96
CA ASP A 12 22.88 -21.30 24.30
C ASP A 12 24.23 -20.57 24.34
N GLN A 13 24.48 -19.86 25.45
CA GLN A 13 25.71 -19.12 25.81
C GLN A 13 25.78 -17.64 25.39
N VAL A 14 25.17 -16.75 26.17
CA VAL A 14 25.80 -15.44 26.49
C VAL A 14 25.68 -15.19 28.00
N ASN A 15 26.69 -15.64 28.75
CA ASN A 15 27.07 -15.01 30.00
C ASN A 15 27.90 -13.77 29.63
N SER A 16 27.40 -12.57 29.94
CA SER A 16 28.25 -11.39 30.02
C SER A 16 27.84 -10.58 31.25
N SER A 17 28.70 -10.65 32.26
CA SER A 17 28.84 -9.63 33.28
C SER A 17 29.21 -8.31 32.59
N ASP A 18 28.28 -7.35 32.54
CA ASP A 18 28.59 -5.99 32.14
C ASP A 18 28.21 -5.02 33.25
N SER A 19 29.24 -4.42 33.81
CA SER A 19 29.21 -3.47 34.91
C SER A 19 29.23 -2.05 34.33
N GLY A 20 28.11 -1.34 34.50
CA GLY A 20 28.06 0.11 34.58
C GLY A 20 28.01 0.88 33.26
N CYS A 21 26.83 1.43 32.95
CA CYS A 21 26.76 2.81 32.46
C CYS A 21 25.62 3.56 33.17
N ASP A 22 26.02 4.55 33.96
CA ASP A 22 25.16 5.60 34.50
C ASP A 22 25.01 6.73 33.46
N LEU A 23 23.84 7.39 33.49
CA LEU A 23 23.34 8.52 32.66
C LEU A 23 22.98 8.12 31.22
N CYS A 24 21.73 8.15 30.75
CA CYS A 24 20.68 9.19 30.78
C CYS A 24 19.33 8.43 30.55
N THR A 25 18.13 8.79 31.00
CA THR A 25 17.44 10.07 31.16
C THR A 25 16.33 9.91 32.20
N THR A 26 16.11 10.98 32.96
CA THR A 26 14.87 11.20 33.70
C THR A 26 13.72 11.40 32.71
N GLU A 27 12.84 10.41 32.56
CA GLU A 27 11.53 10.59 31.93
C GLU A 27 10.47 10.03 32.87
N ASN A 28 9.38 10.77 32.97
CA ASN A 28 8.27 10.61 33.90
C ASN A 28 7.83 9.15 34.06
N ASP A 29 7.65 8.73 35.31
CA ASP A 29 7.26 7.38 35.74
C ASP A 29 5.75 7.13 35.50
N ASP A 30 5.27 7.47 34.30
CA ASP A 30 3.92 7.15 33.83
C ASP A 30 4.04 6.13 32.68
N PHE A 31 3.89 4.86 33.08
CA PHE A 31 3.68 3.69 32.23
C PHE A 31 4.91 3.02 31.60
N LYS A 32 5.73 2.38 32.46
CA LYS A 32 6.71 1.39 32.00
C LYS A 32 5.97 0.14 31.48
N ILE A 33 5.89 -0.02 30.16
CA ILE A 33 5.24 -1.18 29.52
C ILE A 33 5.93 -2.48 30.00
N PRO A 34 5.18 -3.48 30.50
CA PRO A 34 5.77 -4.73 30.98
C PRO A 34 6.42 -5.51 29.83
N LYS A 35 7.50 -6.25 30.14
CA LYS A 35 8.17 -7.12 29.16
C LYS A 35 7.17 -8.12 28.57
N MET A 36 7.15 -8.21 27.24
CA MET A 36 6.25 -9.11 26.51
C MET A 36 6.56 -10.57 26.84
N SER A 37 5.54 -11.36 27.19
CA SER A 37 5.71 -12.80 27.41
C SER A 37 5.73 -13.55 26.06
N ILE A 38 6.38 -14.72 26.03
CA ILE A 38 6.42 -15.59 24.85
C ILE A 38 5.00 -15.95 24.38
N ARG A 39 4.07 -16.19 25.31
CA ARG A 39 2.67 -16.45 25.01
C ARG A 39 2.01 -15.27 24.29
N TRP A 40 2.17 -14.06 24.82
CA TRP A 40 1.57 -12.87 24.22
C TRP A 40 2.19 -12.52 22.87
N SER A 41 3.51 -12.68 22.73
CA SER A 41 4.19 -12.55 21.44
C SER A 41 3.63 -13.53 20.41
N SER A 42 3.46 -14.81 20.77
CA SER A 42 2.88 -15.81 19.86
C SER A 42 1.45 -15.48 19.43
N ILE A 43 0.61 -15.00 20.35
CA ILE A 43 -0.76 -14.56 20.02
C ILE A 43 -0.72 -13.37 19.07
N LEU A 44 0.11 -12.36 19.35
CA LEU A 44 0.24 -11.17 18.52
C LEU A 44 0.71 -11.53 17.11
N THR A 45 1.73 -12.38 16.98
CA THR A 45 2.21 -12.87 15.69
C THR A 45 1.08 -13.54 14.89
N LYS A 46 0.29 -14.41 15.53
CA LYS A 46 -0.84 -15.07 14.85
C LYS A 46 -1.87 -14.07 14.34
N VAL A 47 -2.25 -13.09 15.17
CA VAL A 47 -3.21 -12.05 14.78
C VAL A 47 -2.65 -11.25 13.61
N LEU A 48 -1.41 -10.76 13.70
CA LEU A 48 -0.78 -9.97 12.65
C LEU A 48 -0.66 -10.74 11.33
N THR A 49 -0.24 -12.01 11.38
CA THR A 49 -0.13 -12.85 10.18
C THR A 49 -1.50 -13.15 9.56
N SER A 50 -2.53 -13.42 10.36
CA SER A 50 -3.89 -13.60 9.85
C SER A 50 -4.38 -12.32 9.17
N THR A 51 -4.28 -11.18 9.86
CA THR A 51 -4.70 -9.88 9.32
C THR A 51 -3.95 -9.54 8.04
N PHE A 52 -2.64 -9.82 7.97
CA PHE A 52 -1.87 -9.64 6.74
C PHE A 52 -2.46 -10.50 5.60
N ASN A 53 -2.58 -11.82 5.79
CA ASN A 53 -3.06 -12.72 4.74
C ASN A 53 -4.51 -12.40 4.29
N ASP A 54 -5.36 -11.99 5.22
CA ASP A 54 -6.76 -11.67 4.94
C ASP A 54 -6.89 -10.40 4.09
N ASN A 55 -5.96 -9.45 4.23
CA ASN A 55 -6.06 -8.12 3.62
C ASN A 55 -5.08 -7.87 2.45
N THR A 56 -4.02 -8.67 2.31
CA THR A 56 -3.04 -8.54 1.21
C THR A 56 -3.65 -8.96 -0.13
N GLN A 57 -3.42 -8.18 -1.18
CA GLN A 57 -3.85 -8.50 -2.53
C GLN A 57 -3.21 -9.81 -3.03
N ASN A 58 -3.97 -10.61 -3.74
CA ASN A 58 -3.41 -11.73 -4.50
C ASN A 58 -3.11 -11.30 -5.94
N GLU A 59 -2.42 -12.16 -6.69
CA GLU A 59 -2.05 -11.89 -8.09
C GLU A 59 -3.26 -11.58 -8.99
N GLN A 60 -4.42 -12.18 -8.73
CA GLN A 60 -5.64 -11.88 -9.48
C GLN A 60 -6.19 -10.48 -9.16
N ASP A 61 -6.11 -10.05 -7.90
CA ASP A 61 -6.51 -8.70 -7.49
C ASP A 61 -5.62 -7.65 -8.17
N GLU A 62 -4.31 -7.90 -8.25
CA GLU A 62 -3.34 -7.06 -8.95
C GLU A 62 -3.65 -6.98 -10.46
N GLN A 63 -3.84 -8.12 -11.12
CA GLN A 63 -4.21 -8.17 -12.54
C GLN A 63 -5.51 -7.44 -12.84
N ASN A 64 -6.52 -7.58 -11.98
CA ASN A 64 -7.80 -6.88 -12.14
C ASN A 64 -7.63 -5.36 -12.03
N ARG A 65 -6.76 -4.90 -11.12
CA ARG A 65 -6.45 -3.47 -10.96
C ARG A 65 -5.70 -2.94 -12.17
N GLU A 66 -4.69 -3.65 -12.66
CA GLU A 66 -3.97 -3.29 -13.89
C GLU A 66 -4.90 -3.22 -15.10
N ALA A 67 -5.81 -4.19 -15.26
CA ALA A 67 -6.79 -4.18 -16.34
C ALA A 67 -7.72 -2.96 -16.26
N LEU A 68 -8.19 -2.62 -15.07
CA LEU A 68 -9.01 -1.42 -14.85
C LEU A 68 -8.25 -0.13 -15.17
N ILE A 69 -7.00 -0.02 -14.72
CA ILE A 69 -6.15 1.15 -14.99
C ILE A 69 -5.91 1.30 -16.51
N ASN A 70 -5.56 0.21 -17.20
CA ASN A 70 -5.37 0.21 -18.64
C ASN A 70 -6.64 0.63 -19.40
N GLU A 71 -7.81 0.20 -18.93
CA GLU A 71 -9.09 0.60 -19.52
C GLU A 71 -9.39 2.10 -19.31
N ILE A 72 -9.16 2.61 -18.09
CA ILE A 72 -9.29 4.04 -17.79
C ILE A 72 -8.31 4.84 -18.66
N GLU A 73 -7.06 4.38 -18.80
CA GLU A 73 -6.06 5.01 -19.66
C GLU A 73 -6.50 5.08 -21.12
N CYS A 74 -6.94 3.96 -21.69
CA CYS A 74 -7.44 3.92 -23.07
C CYS A 74 -8.62 4.90 -23.26
N PHE A 75 -9.53 4.93 -22.30
CA PHE A 75 -10.71 5.78 -22.37
C PHE A 75 -10.36 7.26 -22.27
N ILE A 76 -9.50 7.64 -21.32
CA ILE A 76 -9.04 9.02 -21.17
C ILE A 76 -8.23 9.45 -22.40
N ALA A 77 -7.31 8.62 -22.91
CA ALA A 77 -6.52 8.94 -24.09
C ALA A 77 -7.39 9.18 -25.34
N SER A 78 -8.54 8.50 -25.45
CA SER A 78 -9.51 8.74 -26.53
C SER A 78 -10.16 10.13 -26.49
N LYS A 79 -10.28 10.73 -25.30
CA LYS A 79 -10.85 12.06 -25.08
C LYS A 79 -9.80 13.16 -25.00
N TYR A 80 -8.64 12.82 -24.44
CA TYR A 80 -7.54 13.70 -24.12
C TYR A 80 -6.21 13.05 -24.53
N PRO A 81 -5.79 13.20 -25.80
CA PRO A 81 -4.58 12.56 -26.31
C PRO A 81 -3.28 13.03 -25.64
N ASP A 82 -3.32 14.18 -24.95
CA ASP A 82 -2.21 14.77 -24.20
C ASP A 82 -2.27 14.45 -22.70
N ALA A 83 -3.23 13.64 -22.24
CA ALA A 83 -3.30 13.16 -20.87
C ALA A 83 -2.48 11.87 -20.69
N LYS A 84 -1.72 11.81 -19.60
CA LYS A 84 -1.02 10.62 -19.11
C LYS A 84 -1.54 10.28 -17.72
N LEU A 85 -1.75 8.99 -17.47
CA LEU A 85 -2.08 8.48 -16.14
C LEU A 85 -0.86 7.80 -15.54
N SER A 86 -0.78 7.84 -14.22
CA SER A 86 0.22 7.12 -13.45
C SER A 86 -0.38 6.70 -12.12
N VAL A 87 -0.18 5.44 -11.75
CA VAL A 87 -0.59 4.93 -10.44
C VAL A 87 0.44 5.37 -9.41
N PHE A 88 -0.03 5.81 -8.26
CA PHE A 88 0.85 6.19 -7.14
C PHE A 88 0.28 5.68 -5.81
N GLY A 89 0.85 6.12 -4.69
CA GLY A 89 0.32 5.83 -3.36
C GLY A 89 0.50 4.37 -2.93
N SER A 90 -0.44 3.88 -2.12
CA SER A 90 -0.38 2.49 -1.61
C SER A 90 -0.44 1.45 -2.72
N SER A 91 -0.96 1.81 -3.90
CA SER A 91 -1.11 0.93 -5.06
C SER A 91 0.21 0.59 -5.77
N THR A 92 1.33 1.21 -5.40
CA THR A 92 2.64 0.99 -6.06
C THR A 92 3.71 0.37 -5.16
N ASN A 93 3.48 0.27 -3.84
CA ASN A 93 4.51 -0.14 -2.88
C ASN A 93 4.28 -1.50 -2.22
N GLY A 94 3.32 -2.29 -2.72
CA GLY A 94 3.01 -3.63 -2.18
C GLY A 94 2.29 -3.63 -0.83
N PHE A 95 1.80 -2.48 -0.37
CA PHE A 95 0.97 -2.36 0.84
C PHE A 95 -0.51 -2.08 0.52
N ALA A 96 -0.91 -2.19 -0.75
CA ALA A 96 -2.30 -2.08 -1.13
C ALA A 96 -3.11 -3.23 -0.51
N LEU A 97 -4.21 -2.87 0.15
CA LEU A 97 -5.15 -3.85 0.67
C LEU A 97 -6.17 -4.22 -0.41
N LYS A 98 -6.78 -5.39 -0.33
CA LYS A 98 -7.81 -5.85 -1.30
C LYS A 98 -8.87 -4.79 -1.59
N ASN A 99 -9.30 -4.09 -0.53
CA ASN A 99 -10.37 -3.10 -0.58
C ASN A 99 -9.87 -1.65 -0.47
N SER A 100 -8.57 -1.39 -0.65
CA SER A 100 -8.07 -0.01 -0.67
C SER A 100 -8.40 0.66 -2.00
N ASP A 101 -8.54 1.99 -1.96
CA ASP A 101 -8.69 2.81 -3.16
C ASP A 101 -7.47 2.68 -4.09
N ILE A 102 -7.64 3.04 -5.37
CA ILE A 102 -6.55 3.16 -6.34
C ILE A 102 -6.27 4.65 -6.53
N ASP A 103 -5.06 5.07 -6.17
CA ASP A 103 -4.62 6.45 -6.38
C ASP A 103 -4.05 6.61 -7.80
N ILE A 104 -4.75 7.36 -8.65
CA ILE A 104 -4.37 7.62 -10.05
C ILE A 104 -4.09 9.11 -10.22
N CYS A 105 -2.89 9.44 -10.70
CA CYS A 105 -2.52 10.80 -11.06
C CYS A 105 -2.69 10.97 -12.56
N MET A 106 -3.40 12.02 -12.97
CA MET A 106 -3.54 12.42 -14.36
C MET A 106 -2.76 13.72 -14.59
N ILE A 107 -1.89 13.70 -15.59
CA ILE A 107 -1.05 14.84 -15.97
C ILE A 107 -1.29 15.13 -17.45
N PHE A 108 -1.45 16.40 -17.80
CA PHE A 108 -1.50 16.82 -19.20
C PHE A 108 -0.11 17.28 -19.63
N GLU A 109 0.43 16.76 -20.73
CA GLU A 109 1.80 17.07 -21.18
C GLU A 109 2.01 18.57 -21.47
N LYS A 110 0.94 19.29 -21.82
CA LYS A 110 0.98 20.73 -22.09
C LYS A 110 0.93 21.59 -20.82
N ASP A 111 0.65 20.99 -19.67
CA ASP A 111 0.68 21.63 -18.36
C ASP A 111 1.11 20.64 -17.27
N PRO A 112 2.39 20.21 -17.28
CA PRO A 112 2.87 19.16 -16.39
C PRO A 112 2.86 19.58 -14.91
N ASN A 113 2.85 20.88 -14.62
CA ASN A 113 2.79 21.42 -13.26
C ASN A 113 1.35 21.59 -12.76
N GLY A 114 0.34 21.47 -13.64
CA GLY A 114 -1.05 21.78 -13.30
C GLY A 114 -1.26 23.23 -12.87
N ASP A 115 -0.38 24.14 -13.31
CA ASP A 115 -0.42 25.56 -12.94
C ASP A 115 -1.68 26.22 -13.51
N LYS A 116 -2.15 25.73 -14.66
CA LYS A 116 -3.46 26.05 -15.20
C LYS A 116 -4.45 25.07 -14.58
N ARG A 117 -4.99 25.47 -13.42
CA ARG A 117 -6.19 24.85 -12.83
C ARG A 117 -7.40 25.11 -13.73
N ASP A 118 -7.42 24.47 -14.88
CA ASP A 118 -8.54 24.55 -15.80
C ASP A 118 -9.66 23.70 -15.22
N LEU A 119 -10.44 24.33 -14.33
CA LEU A 119 -11.54 23.72 -13.58
C LEU A 119 -12.54 23.04 -14.52
N VAL A 120 -12.63 23.49 -15.78
CA VAL A 120 -13.47 22.89 -16.82
C VAL A 120 -12.92 21.53 -17.25
N LEU A 121 -11.61 21.42 -17.48
CA LEU A 121 -10.95 20.14 -17.77
C LEU A 121 -11.12 19.16 -16.60
N TRP A 122 -10.92 19.62 -15.37
CA TRP A 122 -11.09 18.79 -14.18
C TRP A 122 -12.54 18.29 -14.02
N ALA A 123 -13.52 19.18 -14.15
CA ALA A 123 -14.94 18.82 -14.09
C ALA A 123 -15.34 17.85 -15.23
N HIS A 124 -14.78 18.03 -16.43
CA HIS A 124 -15.07 17.16 -17.55
C HIS A 124 -14.41 15.79 -17.39
N SER A 125 -13.17 15.72 -16.89
CA SER A 125 -12.49 14.45 -16.56
C SER A 125 -13.23 13.66 -15.47
N LEU A 126 -13.72 14.32 -14.42
CA LEU A 126 -14.55 13.67 -13.39
C LEU A 126 -15.82 13.07 -14.01
N LYS A 127 -16.50 13.82 -14.88
CA LYS A 127 -17.72 13.35 -15.55
C LYS A 127 -17.47 12.16 -16.47
N VAL A 128 -16.34 12.18 -17.17
CA VAL A 128 -15.86 11.07 -18.01
C VAL A 128 -15.62 9.82 -17.16
N ILE A 129 -14.90 9.93 -16.03
CA ILE A 129 -14.66 8.81 -15.10
C ILE A 129 -15.96 8.29 -14.49
N THR A 130 -16.87 9.17 -14.05
CA THR A 130 -18.18 8.76 -13.50
C THR A 130 -19.01 7.97 -14.53
N ASN A 131 -19.07 8.44 -15.79
CA ASN A 131 -19.78 7.74 -16.86
C ASN A 131 -19.18 6.36 -17.15
N LEU A 132 -17.85 6.21 -17.07
CA LEU A 132 -17.18 4.92 -17.23
C LEU A 132 -17.59 3.94 -16.11
N ILE A 133 -17.60 4.42 -14.87
CA ILE A 133 -18.02 3.63 -13.70
C ILE A 133 -19.49 3.21 -13.83
N GLU A 134 -20.37 4.12 -14.28
CA GLU A 134 -21.79 3.83 -14.50
C GLU A 134 -22.01 2.82 -15.63
N SER A 135 -21.34 2.98 -16.77
CA SER A 135 -21.44 2.04 -17.91
C SER A 135 -21.00 0.62 -17.53
N LYS A 136 -20.03 0.47 -16.63
CA LYS A 136 -19.59 -0.83 -16.11
C LYS A 136 -20.57 -1.45 -15.13
N LYS A 137 -21.26 -0.64 -14.31
CA LYS A 137 -22.30 -1.13 -13.39
C LYS A 137 -23.44 -1.81 -14.16
N GLU A 138 -23.83 -1.28 -15.32
CA GLU A 138 -24.90 -1.85 -16.15
C GLU A 138 -24.52 -3.19 -16.80
N LEU A 139 -23.23 -3.47 -16.97
CA LEU A 139 -22.72 -4.73 -17.55
C LEU A 139 -22.58 -5.87 -16.52
N MET A 140 -22.73 -5.58 -15.22
CA MET A 140 -22.62 -6.56 -14.14
C MET A 140 -23.97 -7.07 -13.61
N HIS A 141 -25.07 -6.73 -14.30
CA HIS A 141 -26.42 -7.25 -14.07
C HIS A 141 -26.90 -8.08 -15.27
#